data_AF-A0A507BUY9-F1
#
_entry.id   AF-A0A507BUY9-F1
#
_cell.length_a   1.000
_cell.length_b   1.000
_cell.length_c   1.000
_cell.angle_alpha   90.00
_cell.angle_beta   90.00
_cell.angle_gamma   90.00
#
_symmetry.space_group_name_H-M   'P 1'
#
loop_
_entity.id
_entity.type
_entity.pdbx_description
1 polymer ?
#
loop_
_entity_poly.entity_id
_entity_poly.type
_entity_poly.pdbx_seq_one_letter_code
_entity_poly.pdbx_strand_id
1 'polypeptide(L)'
;MSRPFLGRFKTVPLTLYRPQSSKKVALRDRDVQKRLGRSAYDVVLKEGLPASNNSFLGPNGMSLRPLGLNFAEILTTFNAKSTHVYQINKGISLPDTLVILHEHTDHYSLQCDVPMTLQELNSLLTHWLLHNCKSTPLLQFQQDHPIDDIITGKFE
;
A
#
# COMPACT_ATOMS: atom_id res chain seq x y z
N MET A 1 -23.28 -8.45 3.20
CA MET A 1 -22.74 -8.67 1.83
C MET A 1 -21.40 -7.95 1.76
N SER A 2 -20.31 -8.61 1.35
CA SER A 2 -19.03 -7.92 1.12
C SER A 2 -19.16 -7.01 -0.10
N ARG A 3 -18.68 -5.77 -0.01
CA ARG A 3 -18.61 -4.89 -1.19
C ARG A 3 -17.64 -5.54 -2.19
N PRO A 4 -17.99 -5.66 -3.49
CA PRO A 4 -17.03 -6.12 -4.49
C PRO A 4 -15.88 -5.09 -4.59
N PHE A 5 -14.65 -5.57 -4.76
CA PHE A 5 -13.52 -4.69 -5.09
C PHE A 5 -13.77 -4.05 -6.47
N LEU A 6 -13.32 -2.81 -6.66
CA LEU A 6 -13.59 -1.99 -7.85
C LEU A 6 -12.74 -2.40 -9.07
N GLY A 7 -11.60 -3.05 -8.86
CA GLY A 7 -10.75 -3.53 -9.95
C GLY A 7 -9.57 -4.40 -9.50
N ARG A 8 -9.06 -5.22 -10.43
CA ARG A 8 -7.86 -6.06 -10.26
C ARG A 8 -6.89 -5.75 -11.39
N PHE A 9 -5.63 -5.48 -11.06
CA PHE A 9 -4.66 -4.99 -12.03
C PHE A 9 -3.31 -5.71 -11.92
N LYS A 10 -2.81 -6.19 -13.07
CA LYS A 10 -1.42 -6.68 -13.24
C LYS A 10 -0.49 -5.59 -13.76
N THR A 11 -1.04 -4.44 -14.13
CA THR A 11 -0.29 -3.25 -14.51
C THR A 11 -0.81 -2.08 -13.68
N VAL A 12 0.08 -1.28 -13.12
CA VAL A 12 -0.29 -0.17 -12.24
C VAL A 12 -1.26 0.79 -12.98
N PRO A 13 -2.52 0.94 -12.51
CA PRO A 13 -3.58 1.60 -13.29
C PRO A 13 -3.44 3.12 -13.34
N LEU A 14 -2.83 3.72 -12.33
CA LEU A 14 -2.51 5.14 -12.20
C LEU A 14 -1.33 5.29 -11.24
N THR A 15 -0.71 6.47 -11.16
CA THR A 15 0.39 6.68 -10.21
C THR A 15 -0.14 6.57 -8.77
N LEU A 16 0.48 5.69 -8.00
CA LEU A 16 0.13 5.39 -6.62
C LEU A 16 1.29 5.70 -5.68
N TYR A 17 0.99 5.96 -4.42
CA TYR A 17 1.95 6.36 -3.40
C TYR A 17 1.80 5.51 -2.14
N ARG A 18 2.93 5.25 -1.48
CA ARG A 18 3.02 4.52 -0.21
C ARG A 18 3.95 5.26 0.75
N PRO A 19 3.45 5.77 1.90
CA PRO A 19 4.31 6.23 2.96
C PRO A 19 4.83 5.02 3.73
N GLN A 20 6.12 5.02 4.06
CA GLN A 20 6.78 3.90 4.70
C GLN A 20 7.86 4.41 5.68
N SER A 21 7.70 4.10 6.97
CA SER A 21 8.62 4.53 8.04
C SER A 21 9.93 3.73 8.14
N SER A 22 10.13 2.74 7.25
CA SER A 22 11.29 1.87 7.20
C SER A 22 11.56 1.44 5.77
N LYS A 23 12.79 1.04 5.44
CA LYS A 23 13.07 0.45 4.12
C LYS A 23 12.40 -0.91 3.91
N LYS A 24 12.04 -1.60 5.01
CA LYS A 24 11.37 -2.91 4.96
C LYS A 24 9.86 -2.74 5.09
N VAL A 25 9.13 -3.46 4.25
CA VAL A 25 7.69 -3.67 4.41
C VAL A 25 7.47 -4.66 5.56
N ALA A 26 6.49 -4.34 6.41
CA ALA A 26 6.14 -5.13 7.59
C ALA A 26 4.62 -5.10 7.77
N LEU A 27 3.91 -5.83 6.90
CA LEU A 27 2.48 -6.03 7.00
C LEU A 27 2.13 -6.76 8.30
N ARG A 28 1.06 -6.29 8.96
CA ARG A 28 0.63 -6.75 10.27
C ARG A 28 -0.56 -7.70 10.15
N ASP A 29 -0.41 -8.91 10.67
CA ASP A 29 -1.51 -9.86 10.82
C ASP A 29 -2.52 -9.41 11.89
N ARG A 30 -3.81 -9.39 11.53
CA ARG A 30 -4.93 -9.06 12.41
C ARG A 30 -4.89 -9.83 13.72
N ASP A 31 -4.72 -11.15 13.68
CA ASP A 31 -4.90 -11.97 14.88
C ASP A 31 -3.73 -11.79 15.85
N VAL A 32 -2.50 -11.63 15.33
CA VAL A 32 -1.35 -11.16 16.11
C VAL A 32 -1.62 -9.79 16.73
N GLN A 33 -2.07 -8.80 15.96
CA GLN A 33 -2.31 -7.44 16.48
C GLN A 33 -3.39 -7.41 17.55
N LYS A 34 -4.48 -8.17 17.38
CA LYS A 34 -5.54 -8.33 18.38
C LYS A 34 -5.01 -8.88 19.70
N ARG A 35 -4.16 -9.93 19.66
CA ARG A 35 -3.53 -10.48 20.87
C ARG A 35 -2.63 -9.46 21.59
N LEU A 36 -2.07 -8.50 20.85
CA LEU A 36 -1.28 -7.39 21.39
C LEU A 36 -2.13 -6.18 21.83
N GLY A 37 -3.47 -6.28 21.81
CA GLY A 37 -4.37 -5.18 22.15
C GLY A 37 -4.39 -4.03 21.14
N ARG A 38 -3.98 -4.28 19.89
CA ARG A 38 -3.90 -3.28 18.82
C ARG A 38 -5.05 -3.44 17.82
N SER A 39 -5.58 -2.33 17.34
CA SER A 39 -6.68 -2.28 16.37
C SER A 39 -6.24 -2.22 14.92
N ALA A 40 -5.02 -1.75 14.64
CA ALA A 40 -4.52 -1.55 13.28
C ALA A 40 -3.79 -2.79 12.75
N TYR A 41 -4.19 -3.26 11.57
CA TYR A 41 -3.62 -4.42 10.86
C TYR A 41 -3.72 -4.21 9.34
N ASP A 42 -2.97 -5.00 8.58
CA ASP A 42 -2.88 -4.86 7.11
C ASP A 42 -3.34 -6.12 6.35
N VAL A 43 -3.29 -7.28 7.01
CA VAL A 43 -3.68 -8.58 6.43
C VAL A 43 -4.54 -9.39 7.39
N VAL A 44 -5.48 -10.16 6.84
CA VAL A 44 -6.18 -11.24 7.54
C VAL A 44 -5.67 -12.57 6.97
N LEU A 45 -5.02 -13.36 7.81
CA LEU A 45 -4.52 -14.66 7.38
C LEU A 45 -5.64 -15.71 7.41
N LYS A 46 -5.73 -16.52 6.35
CA LYS A 46 -6.54 -17.74 6.29
C LYS A 46 -5.58 -18.92 6.24
N GLU A 47 -5.73 -19.87 7.16
CA GLU A 47 -4.85 -21.05 7.25
C GLU A 47 -3.35 -20.66 7.32
N GLY A 48 -3.05 -19.51 7.95
CA GLY A 48 -1.69 -18.99 8.09
C GLY A 48 -1.15 -18.19 6.90
N LEU A 49 -1.92 -18.03 5.81
CA LEU A 49 -1.49 -17.35 4.59
C LEU A 49 -2.34 -16.11 4.29
N PRO A 50 -1.78 -15.04 3.70
CA PRO A 50 -2.57 -13.97 3.12
C PRO A 50 -3.48 -14.53 2.02
N ALA A 51 -4.62 -13.89 1.80
CA ALA A 51 -5.51 -14.33 0.75
C ALA A 51 -4.86 -14.13 -0.62
N SER A 52 -4.99 -15.11 -1.50
CA SER A 52 -4.51 -15.05 -2.88
C SER A 52 -5.69 -15.21 -3.84
N ASN A 53 -5.47 -14.93 -5.13
CA ASN A 53 -6.49 -15.03 -6.19
C ASN A 53 -7.74 -14.16 -5.94
N ASN A 54 -8.92 -14.63 -6.36
CA ASN A 54 -10.21 -13.93 -6.27
C ASN A 54 -10.86 -13.97 -4.88
N SER A 55 -10.17 -14.47 -3.87
CA SER A 55 -10.69 -14.52 -2.50
C SER A 55 -10.41 -13.19 -1.78
N PHE A 56 -11.36 -12.26 -1.81
CA PHE A 56 -11.23 -11.03 -1.03
C PHE A 56 -11.56 -11.29 0.45
N LEU A 57 -10.55 -11.20 1.31
CA LEU A 57 -10.65 -11.44 2.75
C LEU A 57 -10.05 -10.26 3.53
N GLY A 58 -10.89 -9.25 3.79
CA GLY A 58 -10.52 -8.06 4.57
C GLY A 58 -9.34 -7.27 3.96
N PRO A 59 -8.75 -6.33 4.72
CA PRO A 59 -7.44 -5.77 4.35
C PRO A 59 -6.49 -6.94 4.09
N ASN A 60 -5.84 -6.93 2.93
CA ASN A 60 -5.03 -8.07 2.48
C ASN A 60 -3.75 -7.63 1.76
N GLY A 61 -3.14 -6.52 2.20
CA GLY A 61 -1.85 -6.13 1.63
C GLY A 61 -1.39 -4.74 1.96
N MET A 62 -0.43 -4.27 1.16
CA MET A 62 0.18 -2.97 1.35
C MET A 62 -0.71 -1.87 0.78
N SER A 63 -1.23 -1.02 1.67
CA SER A 63 -2.08 0.11 1.29
C SER A 63 -1.36 1.13 0.41
N LEU A 64 -1.97 1.45 -0.72
CA LEU A 64 -1.57 2.42 -1.73
C LEU A 64 -2.69 3.44 -1.94
N ARG A 65 -2.34 4.68 -2.28
CA ARG A 65 -3.29 5.76 -2.61
C ARG A 65 -2.77 6.59 -3.77
N PRO A 66 -3.61 7.14 -4.64
CA PRO A 66 -3.19 8.22 -5.53
C PRO A 66 -2.83 9.48 -4.74
N LEU A 67 -2.23 10.45 -5.41
CA LEU A 67 -2.10 11.79 -4.85
C LEU A 67 -3.50 12.41 -4.73
N GLY A 68 -3.86 12.88 -3.55
CA GLY A 68 -5.18 13.44 -3.27
C GLY A 68 -5.42 13.65 -1.78
N LEU A 69 -6.61 14.13 -1.43
CA LEU A 69 -6.97 14.54 -0.06
C LEU A 69 -6.67 13.46 0.98
N ASN A 70 -7.16 12.24 0.79
CA ASN A 70 -6.95 11.15 1.77
C ASN A 70 -5.46 10.81 1.94
N PHE A 71 -4.68 10.88 0.85
CA PHE A 71 -3.24 10.64 0.94
C PHE A 71 -2.52 11.76 1.68
N ALA A 72 -2.87 13.02 1.41
CA ALA A 72 -2.34 14.17 2.12
C ALA A 72 -2.63 14.09 3.63
N GLU A 73 -3.87 13.76 4.00
CA GLU A 73 -4.26 13.52 5.39
C GLU A 73 -3.42 12.41 6.04
N ILE A 74 -3.21 11.28 5.35
CA ILE A 74 -2.35 10.20 5.84
C ILE A 74 -0.94 10.73 6.12
N LEU A 75 -0.35 11.53 5.23
CA LEU A 75 1.01 12.05 5.40
C LEU A 75 1.18 12.90 6.67
N THR A 76 0.12 13.55 7.15
CA THR A 76 0.15 14.33 8.42
C THR A 76 0.40 13.46 9.65
N THR A 77 0.13 12.15 9.56
CA THR A 77 0.26 11.20 10.67
C THR A 77 1.66 10.57 10.77
N PHE A 78 2.50 10.74 9.74
CA PHE A 78 3.82 10.11 9.67
C PHE A 78 4.94 11.02 10.21
N ASN A 79 5.94 10.41 10.84
CA ASN A 79 7.14 11.12 11.26
C ASN A 79 8.05 11.39 10.04
N ALA A 80 8.23 12.66 9.69
CA ALA A 80 9.02 13.09 8.54
C ALA A 80 10.50 12.65 8.57
N LYS A 81 11.10 12.45 9.75
CA LYS A 81 12.53 12.12 9.88
C LYS A 81 12.87 10.69 9.44
N SER A 82 11.92 9.77 9.55
CA SER A 82 12.14 8.34 9.26
C SER A 82 11.29 7.82 8.10
N THR A 83 10.36 8.63 7.59
CA THR A 83 9.42 8.19 6.56
C THR A 83 9.91 8.53 5.16
N HIS A 84 9.78 7.56 4.26
CA HIS A 84 9.91 7.75 2.82
C HIS A 84 8.55 7.58 2.16
N VAL A 85 8.32 8.29 1.07
CA VAL A 85 7.19 8.08 0.17
C VAL A 85 7.71 7.36 -1.07
N TYR A 86 7.17 6.17 -1.32
CA TYR A 86 7.40 5.47 -2.57
C TYR A 86 6.34 5.90 -3.59
N GLN A 87 6.79 6.40 -4.73
CA GLN A 87 5.97 6.67 -5.90
C GLN A 87 6.06 5.49 -6.87
N ILE A 88 4.90 4.95 -7.20
CA ILE A 88 4.69 3.82 -8.10
C ILE A 88 4.06 4.38 -9.37
N ASN A 89 4.83 4.46 -10.45
CA ASN A 89 4.34 5.06 -11.69
C ASN A 89 3.29 4.18 -12.37
N LYS A 90 2.29 4.83 -12.98
CA LYS A 90 1.35 4.20 -13.91
C LYS A 90 2.10 3.39 -14.98
N GLY A 91 1.55 2.23 -15.35
CA GLY A 91 2.07 1.41 -16.45
C GLY A 91 3.16 0.42 -16.05
N ILE A 92 3.66 0.45 -14.81
CA ILE A 92 4.58 -0.58 -14.31
C ILE A 92 3.85 -1.93 -14.30
N SER A 93 4.46 -2.94 -14.91
CA SER A 93 3.95 -4.31 -14.84
C SER A 93 4.34 -4.96 -13.52
N LEU A 94 3.39 -5.64 -12.89
CA LEU A 94 3.63 -6.40 -11.66
C LEU A 94 4.13 -7.80 -12.03
N PRO A 95 5.01 -8.40 -11.21
CA PRO A 95 5.32 -9.82 -11.36
C PRO A 95 4.06 -10.67 -11.19
N ASP A 96 4.08 -11.88 -11.76
CA ASP A 96 2.93 -12.79 -11.69
C ASP A 96 2.50 -13.12 -10.25
N THR A 97 3.41 -13.00 -9.29
CA THR A 97 3.18 -13.24 -7.87
C THR A 97 2.48 -12.09 -7.14
N LEU A 98 2.32 -10.91 -7.76
CA LEU A 98 1.68 -9.73 -7.16
C LEU A 98 0.48 -9.23 -7.97
N VAL A 99 -0.44 -8.56 -7.28
CA VAL A 99 -1.59 -7.93 -7.89
C VAL A 99 -1.98 -6.66 -7.13
N ILE A 100 -2.48 -5.66 -7.86
CA ILE A 100 -3.13 -4.51 -7.24
C ILE A 100 -4.64 -4.72 -7.25
N LEU A 101 -5.26 -4.59 -6.08
CA LEU A 101 -6.71 -4.49 -5.95
C LEU A 101 -7.09 -3.04 -5.67
N HIS A 102 -8.16 -2.58 -6.31
CA HIS A 102 -8.83 -1.33 -5.93
C HIS A 102 -9.96 -1.69 -4.98
N GLU A 103 -9.78 -1.45 -3.69
CA GLU A 103 -10.70 -1.95 -2.65
C GLU A 103 -11.98 -1.12 -2.60
N HIS A 104 -11.83 0.20 -2.42
CA HIS A 104 -12.92 1.17 -2.38
C HIS A 104 -12.36 2.60 -2.49
N THR A 105 -13.19 3.57 -2.86
CA THR A 105 -12.81 5.00 -2.94
C THR A 105 -11.52 5.19 -3.74
N ASP A 106 -10.43 5.64 -3.12
CA ASP A 106 -9.09 5.79 -3.70
C ASP A 106 -8.08 4.82 -3.07
N HIS A 107 -8.55 3.83 -2.31
CA HIS A 107 -7.73 2.85 -1.61
C HIS A 107 -7.42 1.67 -2.52
N TYR A 108 -6.14 1.55 -2.85
CA TYR A 108 -5.58 0.40 -3.55
C TYR A 108 -4.74 -0.43 -2.58
N SER A 109 -4.57 -1.71 -2.87
CA SER A 109 -3.67 -2.58 -2.10
C SER A 109 -2.85 -3.46 -3.03
N LEU A 110 -1.54 -3.49 -2.79
CA LEU A 110 -0.63 -4.44 -3.43
C LEU A 110 -0.57 -5.71 -2.58
N GLN A 111 -1.00 -6.82 -3.16
CA GLN A 111 -1.22 -8.11 -2.50
C GLN A 111 -0.49 -9.24 -3.23
N CYS A 112 -0.42 -10.42 -2.62
CA CYS A 112 0.00 -11.62 -3.33
C CYS A 112 -1.11 -12.09 -4.30
N ASP A 113 -0.69 -12.58 -5.46
CA ASP A 113 -1.57 -13.25 -6.42
C ASP A 113 -1.52 -14.78 -6.25
N VAL A 114 -0.41 -15.29 -5.71
CA VAL A 114 -0.18 -16.71 -5.44
C VAL A 114 -0.06 -16.99 -3.94
N PRO A 115 -0.35 -18.21 -3.47
CA PRO A 115 -0.13 -18.59 -2.07
C PRO A 115 1.33 -18.38 -1.65
N MET A 116 1.53 -17.66 -0.54
CA MET A 116 2.84 -17.45 0.09
C MET A 116 2.64 -17.06 1.55
N THR A 117 3.66 -17.20 2.37
CA THR A 117 3.65 -16.75 3.76
C THR A 117 3.67 -15.23 3.86
N LEU A 118 3.27 -14.69 5.01
CA LEU A 118 3.38 -13.24 5.28
C LEU A 118 4.84 -12.75 5.23
N GLN A 119 5.81 -13.58 5.61
CA GLN A 119 7.23 -13.24 5.55
C GLN A 119 7.74 -13.14 4.12
N GLU A 120 7.34 -14.06 3.25
CA GLU A 120 7.65 -14.03 1.83
C GLU A 120 7.02 -12.81 1.17
N LEU A 121 5.75 -12.52 1.45
CA LEU A 121 5.08 -11.33 0.94
C LEU A 121 5.80 -10.04 1.36
N ASN A 122 6.16 -9.92 2.64
CA ASN A 122 6.93 -8.75 3.12
C ASN A 122 8.28 -8.59 2.41
N SER A 123 9.00 -9.70 2.20
CA SER A 123 10.29 -9.71 1.50
C SER A 123 10.13 -9.31 0.03
N LEU A 124 9.12 -9.86 -0.63
CA LEU A 124 8.79 -9.58 -2.02
C LEU A 124 8.38 -8.12 -2.23
N LEU A 125 7.49 -7.59 -1.39
CA LEU A 125 7.06 -6.18 -1.46
C LEU A 125 8.22 -5.22 -1.18
N THR A 126 9.08 -5.56 -0.23
CA THR A 126 10.29 -4.79 0.08
C THR A 126 11.19 -4.71 -1.14
N HIS A 127 11.53 -5.87 -1.72
CA HIS A 127 12.37 -5.94 -2.92
C HIS A 127 11.73 -5.17 -4.07
N TRP A 128 10.45 -5.40 -4.34
CA TRP A 128 9.75 -4.76 -5.44
C TRP A 128 9.74 -3.23 -5.32
N LEU A 129 9.44 -2.67 -4.13
CA LEU A 129 9.49 -1.22 -3.90
C LEU A 129 10.89 -0.64 -4.12
N LEU A 130 11.92 -1.30 -3.61
CA LEU A 130 13.29 -0.79 -3.69
C LEU A 130 13.83 -0.77 -5.13
N HIS A 131 13.36 -1.66 -5.99
CA HIS A 131 13.87 -1.81 -7.35
C HIS A 131 12.99 -1.17 -8.44
N ASN A 132 11.70 -0.95 -8.18
CA ASN A 132 10.75 -0.50 -9.22
C ASN A 132 10.12 0.87 -8.93
N CYS A 133 10.37 1.46 -7.75
CA CYS A 133 9.68 2.68 -7.32
C CYS A 133 10.67 3.79 -6.99
N LYS A 134 10.28 5.03 -7.26
CA LYS A 134 11.03 6.20 -6.79
C LYS A 134 10.77 6.36 -5.29
N SER A 135 11.82 6.45 -4.49
CA SER A 135 11.74 6.71 -3.05
C SER A 135 12.18 8.14 -2.76
N THR A 136 11.33 8.91 -2.08
CA THR A 136 11.61 10.29 -1.68
C THR A 136 11.45 10.41 -0.16
N PRO A 137 12.41 10.99 0.59
CA PRO A 137 12.20 11.32 1.99
C PRO A 137 10.94 12.18 2.19
N LEU A 138 10.14 11.93 3.23
CA LEU A 138 8.83 12.59 3.40
C LEU A 138 8.94 14.12 3.43
N LEU A 139 9.98 14.66 4.07
CA LEU A 139 10.21 16.11 4.10
C LEU A 139 10.40 16.69 2.69
N GLN A 140 11.21 16.04 1.86
CA GLN A 140 11.39 16.45 0.46
C GLN A 140 10.10 16.29 -0.33
N PHE A 141 9.37 15.19 -0.13
CA PHE A 141 8.09 14.95 -0.80
C PHE A 141 7.07 16.06 -0.49
N GLN A 142 7.00 16.50 0.76
CA GLN A 142 6.11 17.60 1.20
C GLN A 142 6.55 18.97 0.67
N GLN A 143 7.83 19.15 0.35
CA GLN A 143 8.32 20.36 -0.32
C GLN A 143 7.96 20.36 -1.81
N ASP A 144 8.12 19.21 -2.47
CA ASP A 144 7.79 19.03 -3.89
C ASP A 144 6.26 19.02 -4.13
N HIS A 145 5.50 18.58 -3.13
CA HIS A 145 4.05 18.48 -3.14
C HIS A 145 3.48 19.09 -1.85
N PRO A 146 3.38 20.43 -1.74
CA PRO A 146 2.81 21.07 -0.57
C PRO A 146 1.43 20.52 -0.26
N ILE A 147 1.22 20.11 1.00
CA ILE A 147 -0.04 19.47 1.44
C ILE A 147 -1.26 20.33 1.11
N ASP A 148 -1.16 21.64 1.33
CA ASP A 148 -2.24 22.59 1.03
C ASP A 148 -2.59 22.63 -0.47
N ASP A 149 -1.60 22.47 -1.35
CA ASP A 149 -1.83 22.41 -2.79
C ASP A 149 -2.51 21.08 -3.18
N ILE A 150 -2.23 19.97 -2.47
CA ILE A 150 -2.87 18.67 -2.70
C ILE A 150 -4.33 18.74 -2.26
N ILE A 151 -4.58 19.35 -1.10
CA ILE A 151 -5.92 19.52 -0.53
C ILE A 151 -6.77 20.44 -1.43
N THR A 152 -6.18 21.51 -1.96
CA THR A 152 -6.90 22.48 -2.80
C THR A 152 -6.96 22.10 -4.28
N GLY A 153 -6.36 20.98 -4.67
CA GLY A 153 -6.42 20.46 -6.05
C GLY A 153 -5.63 21.29 -7.06
N LYS A 154 -4.59 22.01 -6.64
CA LYS A 154 -3.78 22.87 -7.53
C LYS A 154 -2.77 22.12 -8.41
N PHE A 155 -2.83 20.80 -8.43
CA PHE A 155 -2.01 19.95 -9.28
C PHE A 155 -2.85 19.47 -10.47
N GLU A 156 -3.00 20.34 -11.47
CA GLU A 156 -3.42 19.99 -12.84
C GLU A 156 -2.38 20.48 -13.86
#